data_AF-A0AB33QK60-F1
#
_entry.id   AF-A0AB33QK60-F1
#
_cell.length_a   1.000
_cell.length_b   1.000
_cell.length_c   1.000
_cell.angle_alpha   90.00
_cell.angle_beta   90.00
_cell.angle_gamma   90.00
#
_symmetry.space_group_name_H-M   'P 1'
#
loop_
_entity.id
_entity.type
_entity.pdbx_description
1 polymer ?
#
loop_
_entity_poly.entity_id
_entity_poly.type
_entity_poly.pdbx_seq_one_letter_code
_entity_poly.pdbx_strand_id
1 'polypeptide(L)'
;MNTYAKFCPNVFVAKCPDAHQKGDVIILTSKYGKETEVEIHNLVKTSEDAYFYSFTRCDGVNSQVRAEQKAERYQNAANNALKRSEQYCEAANEGREFLRLGEPIKIGHHSEKRHRALIERNARRMDKSVEEMRKAESYDGKIAYWEQMAGKIDLSMPESLEFFKFELEKAKEKHQELKDKPELRTHAFSLTYAKKAVNELEKKVKLAELLWA
;
A
#
# COMPACT_ATOMS: atom_id res chain seq x y z
N MET A 1 31.46 -3.59 -4.28
CA MET A 1 30.12 -4.18 -4.40
C MET A 1 29.08 -3.07 -4.39
N ASN A 2 28.15 -3.11 -5.33
CA ASN A 2 27.14 -2.07 -5.47
C ASN A 2 25.99 -2.34 -4.50
N THR A 3 25.60 -1.31 -3.75
CA THR A 3 24.63 -1.44 -2.65
C THR A 3 23.59 -0.34 -2.70
N TYR A 4 22.50 -0.51 -1.95
CA TYR A 4 21.49 0.54 -1.82
C TYR A 4 21.88 1.54 -0.73
N ALA A 5 21.76 2.84 -1.02
CA ALA A 5 21.86 3.89 -0.03
C ALA A 5 20.58 4.72 0.02
N LYS A 6 20.10 5.04 1.23
CA LYS A 6 18.93 5.90 1.40
C LYS A 6 19.32 7.35 1.10
N PHE A 7 18.61 8.01 0.18
CA PHE A 7 18.89 9.39 -0.20
C PHE A 7 17.92 10.37 0.47
N CYS A 8 16.62 10.14 0.33
CA CYS A 8 15.58 10.90 1.00
C CYS A 8 14.42 9.97 1.42
N PRO A 9 13.37 10.44 2.10
CA PRO A 9 12.26 9.59 2.49
C PRO A 9 11.66 8.84 1.29
N ASN A 10 11.65 7.50 1.38
CA ASN A 10 11.16 6.58 0.35
C ASN A 10 11.96 6.54 -0.97
N VAL A 11 13.14 7.17 -1.05
CA VAL A 11 14.02 7.10 -2.22
C VAL A 11 15.37 6.50 -1.86
N PHE A 12 15.76 5.49 -2.63
CA PHE A 12 17.07 4.87 -2.58
C PHE A 12 17.85 5.15 -3.86
N VAL A 13 19.16 5.23 -3.74
CA VAL A 13 20.12 5.41 -4.83
C VAL A 13 21.11 4.25 -4.80
N ALA A 14 21.68 3.94 -5.96
CA ALA A 14 22.76 2.98 -6.12
C ALA A 14 24.05 3.60 -5.57
N LYS A 15 24.66 2.97 -4.58
CA LYS A 15 26.00 3.30 -4.08
C LYS A 15 27.00 2.37 -4.76
N CYS A 16 27.82 2.92 -5.64
CA CYS A 16 28.82 2.21 -6.42
C CYS A 16 30.23 2.71 -6.05
N PRO A 17 31.23 1.82 -5.88
CA PRO A 17 32.62 2.24 -5.69
C PRO A 17 33.22 2.78 -7.00
N ASP A 18 32.81 2.20 -8.14
CA ASP A 18 33.27 2.58 -9.47
C ASP A 18 32.26 3.50 -10.16
N ALA A 19 32.74 4.29 -11.12
CA ALA A 19 31.92 5.20 -11.91
C ALA A 19 31.14 4.45 -13.01
N HIS A 20 29.88 4.83 -13.18
CA HIS A 20 28.96 4.30 -14.20
C HIS A 20 28.38 5.43 -15.06
N GLN A 21 27.97 5.07 -16.27
CA GLN A 21 27.28 5.96 -17.22
C GLN A 21 25.76 5.75 -17.17
N LYS A 22 25.03 6.76 -17.66
CA LYS A 22 23.57 6.69 -17.81
C LYS A 22 23.22 5.60 -18.82
N GLY A 23 22.34 4.68 -18.44
CA GLY A 23 21.95 3.50 -19.20
C GLY A 23 22.73 2.22 -18.84
N ASP A 24 23.75 2.31 -17.97
CA ASP A 24 24.46 1.11 -17.50
C ASP A 24 23.54 0.20 -16.68
N VAL A 25 23.56 -1.10 -16.98
CA VAL A 25 22.86 -2.11 -16.18
C VAL A 25 23.84 -2.71 -15.17
N ILE A 26 23.54 -2.55 -13.89
CA ILE A 26 24.37 -3.06 -12.80
C ILE A 26 23.55 -3.92 -11.84
N ILE A 27 24.24 -4.78 -11.10
CA ILE A 27 23.63 -5.59 -10.06
C ILE A 27 23.77 -4.88 -8.71
N LEU A 28 22.65 -4.58 -8.06
CA LEU A 28 22.62 -4.10 -6.68
C LEU A 28 22.32 -5.23 -5.71
N THR A 29 23.16 -5.36 -4.69
CA THR A 29 22.98 -6.32 -3.60
C THR A 29 22.34 -5.63 -2.39
N SER A 30 21.21 -6.16 -1.94
CA SER A 30 20.55 -5.70 -0.71
C SER A 30 21.31 -6.15 0.55
N LYS A 31 20.98 -5.54 1.71
CA LYS A 31 21.52 -5.97 3.02
C LYS A 31 21.30 -7.48 3.31
N TYR A 32 20.29 -8.08 2.68
CA TYR A 32 19.93 -9.49 2.86
C TYR A 32 20.49 -10.41 1.76
N GLY A 33 21.40 -9.92 0.91
CA GLY A 33 22.02 -10.72 -0.16
C GLY A 33 21.15 -10.90 -1.41
N LYS A 34 19.92 -10.35 -1.46
CA LYS A 34 19.12 -10.35 -2.70
C LYS A 34 19.75 -9.42 -3.72
N GLU A 35 20.04 -9.97 -4.89
CA GLU A 35 20.54 -9.26 -6.07
C GLU A 35 19.39 -8.74 -6.92
N THR A 36 19.60 -7.62 -7.60
CA THR A 36 18.63 -7.04 -8.54
C THR A 36 19.39 -6.29 -9.62
N GLU A 37 19.02 -6.53 -10.86
CA GLU A 37 19.46 -5.73 -12.00
C GLU A 37 18.73 -4.38 -12.04
N VAL A 38 19.52 -3.31 -12.10
CA VAL A 38 19.03 -1.95 -12.17
C VAL A 38 19.72 -1.20 -13.30
N GLU A 39 18.97 -0.31 -13.94
CA GLU A 39 19.47 0.62 -14.93
C GLU A 39 19.81 1.95 -14.26
N ILE A 40 21.02 2.45 -14.50
CA ILE A 40 21.55 3.68 -13.92
C ILE A 40 21.07 4.89 -14.70
N HIS A 41 20.64 5.93 -13.99
CA HIS A 41 20.22 7.21 -14.57
C HIS A 41 21.24 8.31 -14.29
N ASN A 42 20.97 9.15 -13.30
CA ASN A 42 21.75 10.36 -13.04
C ASN A 42 22.71 10.16 -11.86
N LEU A 43 23.88 10.81 -11.95
CA LEU A 43 24.78 10.94 -10.80
C LEU A 43 24.21 11.99 -9.84
N VAL A 44 23.78 11.54 -8.67
CA VAL A 44 23.09 12.34 -7.64
C VAL A 44 24.08 12.99 -6.68
N LYS A 45 25.12 12.24 -6.30
CA LYS A 45 26.12 12.68 -5.33
C LYS A 45 27.43 11.91 -5.56
N THR A 46 28.55 12.58 -5.29
CA THR A 46 29.86 11.96 -5.19
C THR A 46 30.37 12.08 -3.75
N SER A 47 31.03 11.03 -3.27
CA SER A 47 31.79 10.98 -2.02
C SER A 47 33.20 10.52 -2.33
N GLU A 48 34.15 10.70 -1.40
CA GLU A 48 35.55 10.29 -1.59
C GLU A 48 35.70 8.82 -2.02
N ASP A 49 34.84 7.93 -1.51
CA ASP A 49 34.92 6.48 -1.76
C ASP A 49 33.80 5.91 -2.63
N ALA A 50 32.82 6.72 -3.08
CA ALA A 50 31.65 6.18 -3.78
C ALA A 50 30.88 7.22 -4.61
N TYR A 51 30.26 6.70 -5.66
CA TYR A 51 29.32 7.40 -6.54
C TYR A 51 27.89 6.97 -6.21
N PHE A 52 26.97 7.92 -6.23
CA PHE A 52 25.56 7.69 -5.93
C PHE A 52 24.71 8.00 -7.16
N TYR A 53 23.99 7.01 -7.65
CA TYR A 53 23.17 7.13 -8.85
C TYR A 53 21.70 6.88 -8.58
N SER A 54 20.82 7.62 -9.24
CA SER A 54 19.42 7.20 -9.37
C SER A 54 19.35 5.97 -10.29
N PHE A 55 18.34 5.14 -10.09
CA PHE A 55 18.20 3.91 -10.85
C PHE A 55 16.73 3.52 -10.99
N THR A 56 16.43 2.74 -12.03
CA THR A 56 15.18 2.01 -12.20
C THR A 56 15.46 0.52 -12.12
N ARG A 57 14.55 -0.25 -11.53
CA ARG A 57 14.72 -1.71 -11.52
C ARG A 57 14.28 -2.28 -12.87
N CYS A 58 15.11 -3.14 -13.46
CA CYS A 58 14.80 -3.77 -14.74
C CYS A 58 13.63 -4.77 -14.63
N ASP A 59 13.32 -5.26 -13.42
CA ASP A 59 12.19 -6.16 -13.16
C ASP A 59 10.82 -5.46 -13.14
N GLY A 60 10.77 -4.14 -13.38
CA GLY A 60 9.54 -3.35 -13.40
C GLY A 60 8.89 -3.14 -12.02
N VAL A 61 9.52 -3.61 -10.93
CA VAL A 61 8.96 -3.46 -9.58
C VAL A 61 9.21 -2.05 -9.07
N ASN A 62 8.21 -1.19 -9.14
CA ASN A 62 8.23 0.15 -8.54
C ASN A 62 7.36 0.21 -7.26
N SER A 63 7.17 1.40 -6.69
CA SER A 63 6.36 1.56 -5.49
C SER A 63 4.86 1.30 -5.72
N GLN A 64 4.35 1.52 -6.94
CA GLN A 64 2.96 1.21 -7.34
C GLN A 64 2.73 -0.30 -7.42
N VAL A 65 3.57 -1.03 -8.17
CA VAL A 65 3.50 -2.50 -8.27
C VAL A 65 3.58 -3.14 -6.88
N ARG A 66 4.43 -2.60 -5.99
CA ARG A 66 4.51 -3.07 -4.61
C ARG A 66 3.22 -2.80 -3.82
N ALA A 67 2.55 -1.68 -4.06
CA ALA A 67 1.28 -1.36 -3.44
C ALA A 67 0.15 -2.28 -3.96
N GLU A 68 0.10 -2.55 -5.26
CA GLU A 68 -0.82 -3.50 -5.89
C GLU A 68 -0.67 -4.90 -5.31
N GLN A 69 0.56 -5.42 -5.25
CA GLN A 69 0.84 -6.74 -4.66
C GLN A 69 0.40 -6.82 -3.18
N LYS A 70 0.48 -5.72 -2.44
CA LYS A 70 0.00 -5.67 -1.06
C LYS A 70 -1.52 -5.66 -0.99
N ALA A 71 -2.18 -4.86 -1.82
CA ALA A 71 -3.64 -4.84 -1.92
C ALA A 71 -4.16 -6.24 -2.25
N GLU A 72 -3.60 -6.88 -3.27
CA GLU A 72 -3.93 -8.25 -3.68
C GLU A 72 -3.71 -9.27 -2.55
N ARG A 73 -2.60 -9.17 -1.82
CA ARG A 73 -2.35 -10.05 -0.66
C ARG A 73 -3.42 -9.90 0.41
N TYR A 74 -3.85 -8.68 0.72
CA TYR A 74 -4.91 -8.46 1.71
C TYR A 74 -6.28 -8.89 1.18
N GLN A 75 -6.57 -8.67 -0.11
CA GLN A 75 -7.77 -9.17 -0.77
C GLN A 75 -7.86 -10.69 -0.68
N ASN A 76 -6.76 -11.39 -0.97
CA ASN A 76 -6.68 -12.84 -0.84
C ASN A 76 -6.88 -13.30 0.61
N ALA A 77 -6.33 -12.56 1.59
CA ALA A 77 -6.55 -12.87 3.00
C ALA A 77 -8.02 -12.68 3.42
N ALA A 78 -8.68 -11.62 2.94
CA ALA A 78 -10.09 -11.34 3.17
C ALA A 78 -10.98 -12.41 2.54
N ASN A 79 -10.75 -12.74 1.26
CA ASN A 79 -11.47 -13.79 0.54
C ASN A 79 -11.33 -15.15 1.25
N ASN A 80 -10.14 -15.49 1.73
CA ASN A 80 -9.92 -16.73 2.47
C ASN A 80 -10.64 -16.73 3.83
N ALA A 81 -10.79 -15.58 4.49
CA ALA A 81 -11.57 -15.45 5.71
C ALA A 81 -13.07 -15.59 5.44
N LEU A 82 -13.59 -14.96 4.38
CA LEU A 82 -14.98 -15.14 3.93
C LEU A 82 -15.29 -16.62 3.60
N LYS A 83 -14.42 -17.28 2.84
CA LYS A 83 -14.57 -18.72 2.55
C LYS A 83 -14.64 -19.57 3.83
N ARG A 84 -13.82 -19.29 4.84
CA ARG A 84 -13.89 -19.98 6.14
C ARG A 84 -15.18 -19.65 6.89
N SER A 85 -15.65 -18.40 6.83
CA SER A 85 -16.92 -18.01 7.42
C SER A 85 -18.09 -18.77 6.80
N GLU A 86 -18.16 -18.84 5.48
CA GLU A 86 -19.16 -19.59 4.73
C GLU A 86 -19.15 -21.08 5.12
N GLN A 87 -17.96 -21.70 5.16
CA GLN A 87 -17.81 -23.10 5.60
C GLN A 87 -18.32 -23.33 7.03
N TYR A 88 -18.08 -22.40 7.95
CA TYR A 88 -18.61 -22.52 9.32
C TYR A 88 -20.13 -22.35 9.37
N CYS A 89 -20.69 -21.42 8.58
CA CYS A 89 -22.13 -21.23 8.46
C CYS A 89 -22.82 -22.47 7.86
N GLU A 90 -22.26 -23.03 6.79
CA GLU A 90 -22.74 -24.28 6.19
C GLU A 90 -22.68 -25.43 7.21
N ALA A 91 -21.57 -25.60 7.91
CA ALA A 91 -21.40 -26.62 8.94
C ALA A 91 -22.35 -26.42 10.14
N ALA A 92 -22.79 -25.20 10.43
CA ALA A 92 -23.78 -24.93 11.48
C ALA A 92 -25.19 -25.44 11.12
N ASN A 93 -25.44 -25.81 9.86
CA ASN A 93 -26.67 -26.48 9.44
C ASN A 93 -26.67 -28.00 9.73
N GLU A 94 -25.69 -28.53 10.47
CA GLU A 94 -25.71 -29.92 10.90
C GLU A 94 -27.01 -30.23 11.66
N GLY A 95 -27.71 -31.30 11.28
CA GLY A 95 -28.97 -31.69 11.91
C GLY A 95 -30.15 -30.77 11.61
N ARG A 96 -30.07 -29.92 10.57
CA ARG A 96 -31.15 -29.03 10.14
C ARG A 96 -32.50 -29.73 9.99
N GLU A 97 -32.53 -30.91 9.35
CA GLU A 97 -33.79 -31.66 9.15
C GLU A 97 -34.44 -32.06 10.48
N PHE A 98 -33.64 -32.48 11.46
CA PHE A 98 -34.12 -32.81 12.81
C PHE A 98 -34.61 -31.54 13.54
N LEU A 99 -33.84 -30.46 13.52
CA LEU A 99 -34.17 -29.21 14.21
C LEU A 99 -35.39 -28.49 13.59
N ARG A 100 -35.61 -28.65 12.28
CA ARG A 100 -36.77 -28.08 11.57
C ARG A 100 -38.11 -28.61 12.06
N LEU A 101 -38.13 -29.82 12.61
CA LEU A 101 -39.34 -30.41 13.22
C LEU A 101 -39.79 -29.63 14.47
N GLY A 102 -38.91 -28.82 15.07
CA GLY A 102 -39.24 -27.99 16.22
C GLY A 102 -39.50 -28.77 17.50
N GLU A 103 -38.97 -30.01 17.61
CA GLU A 103 -39.14 -30.80 18.84
C GLU A 103 -38.48 -30.08 20.03
N PRO A 104 -39.18 -29.93 21.17
CA PRO A 104 -38.57 -29.35 22.36
C PRO A 104 -37.53 -30.29 22.98
N ILE A 105 -36.58 -29.74 23.71
CA ILE A 105 -35.63 -30.52 24.51
C ILE A 105 -36.40 -31.17 25.67
N LYS A 106 -36.49 -32.50 25.65
CA LYS A 106 -37.15 -33.31 26.70
C LYS A 106 -36.20 -33.50 27.89
N ILE A 107 -36.38 -32.71 28.96
CA ILE A 107 -35.55 -32.75 30.17
C ILE A 107 -35.69 -34.12 30.87
N GLY A 108 -34.56 -34.75 31.22
CA GLY A 108 -34.51 -36.07 31.85
C GLY A 108 -34.58 -37.26 30.89
N HIS A 109 -34.76 -37.03 29.59
CA HIS A 109 -34.82 -38.08 28.57
C HIS A 109 -33.41 -38.44 28.06
N HIS A 110 -33.20 -39.70 27.66
CA HIS A 110 -31.90 -40.18 27.16
C HIS A 110 -31.37 -39.44 25.91
N SER A 111 -32.23 -38.73 25.17
CA SER A 111 -31.86 -37.91 24.00
C SER A 111 -31.44 -36.48 24.34
N GLU A 112 -31.70 -36.00 25.56
CA GLU A 112 -31.48 -34.61 25.99
C GLU A 112 -30.05 -34.14 25.72
N LYS A 113 -29.06 -34.93 26.18
CA LYS A 113 -27.64 -34.59 26.05
C LYS A 113 -27.22 -34.41 24.60
N ARG A 114 -27.73 -35.25 23.68
CA ARG A 114 -27.43 -35.17 22.25
C ARG A 114 -28.06 -33.92 21.62
N HIS A 115 -29.30 -33.60 21.99
CA HIS A 115 -29.99 -32.41 21.48
C HIS A 115 -29.26 -31.12 21.90
N ARG A 116 -28.93 -30.97 23.18
CA ARG A 116 -28.17 -29.80 23.68
C ARG A 116 -26.82 -29.66 22.99
N ALA A 117 -26.07 -30.76 22.87
CA ALA A 117 -24.76 -30.77 22.24
C ALA A 117 -24.82 -30.37 20.75
N LEU A 118 -25.88 -30.74 20.02
CA LEU A 118 -26.07 -30.34 18.62
C LEU A 118 -26.28 -28.82 18.51
N ILE A 119 -27.20 -28.26 19.30
CA ILE A 119 -27.48 -26.82 19.31
C ILE A 119 -26.23 -26.04 19.70
N GLU A 120 -25.54 -26.44 20.77
CA GLU A 120 -24.33 -25.78 21.23
C GLU A 120 -23.21 -25.83 20.18
N ARG A 121 -23.02 -26.97 19.50
CA ARG A 121 -22.04 -27.10 18.43
C ARG A 121 -22.36 -26.18 17.25
N ASN A 122 -23.62 -26.10 16.84
CA ASN A 122 -24.06 -25.22 15.76
C ASN A 122 -23.91 -23.74 16.14
N ALA A 123 -24.25 -23.36 17.37
CA ALA A 123 -24.04 -22.02 17.89
C ALA A 123 -22.55 -21.62 17.85
N ARG A 124 -21.66 -22.47 18.38
CA ARG A 124 -20.20 -22.22 18.34
C ARG A 124 -19.65 -22.10 16.92
N ARG A 125 -20.23 -22.81 15.94
CA ARG A 125 -19.85 -22.66 14.52
C ARG A 125 -20.32 -21.31 13.97
N MET A 126 -21.52 -20.87 14.32
CA MET A 126 -21.99 -19.53 13.93
C MET A 126 -21.14 -18.43 14.54
N ASP A 127 -20.74 -18.55 15.80
CA ASP A 127 -19.82 -17.59 16.43
C ASP A 127 -18.51 -17.48 15.64
N LYS A 128 -17.92 -18.62 15.25
CA LYS A 128 -16.71 -18.66 14.40
C LYS A 128 -16.93 -18.08 13.00
N SER A 129 -18.11 -18.30 12.41
CA SER A 129 -18.47 -17.70 11.12
C SER A 129 -18.45 -16.17 11.23
N VAL A 130 -19.08 -15.61 12.27
CA VAL A 130 -19.09 -14.16 12.51
C VAL A 130 -17.69 -13.62 12.80
N GLU A 131 -16.85 -14.35 13.56
CA GLU A 131 -15.46 -13.97 13.80
C GLU A 131 -14.64 -13.88 12.50
N GLU A 132 -14.74 -14.87 11.61
CA GLU A 132 -14.05 -14.86 10.33
C GLU A 132 -14.60 -13.79 9.38
N MET A 133 -15.91 -13.51 9.42
CA MET A 133 -16.52 -12.40 8.68
C MET A 133 -15.96 -11.05 9.13
N ARG A 134 -15.93 -10.77 10.44
CA ARG A 134 -15.31 -9.54 10.99
C ARG A 134 -13.83 -9.43 10.64
N LYS A 135 -13.13 -10.57 10.61
CA LYS A 135 -11.73 -10.62 10.17
C LYS A 135 -11.59 -10.21 8.70
N ALA A 136 -12.50 -10.65 7.82
CA ALA A 136 -12.53 -10.20 6.43
C ALA A 136 -12.73 -8.68 6.33
N GLU A 137 -13.76 -8.14 6.99
CA GLU A 137 -14.05 -6.69 7.04
C GLU A 137 -12.87 -5.86 7.54
N SER A 138 -12.09 -6.39 8.50
CA SER A 138 -10.90 -5.71 9.03
C SER A 138 -9.81 -5.44 7.98
N TYR A 139 -9.85 -6.13 6.83
CA TYR A 139 -8.92 -5.92 5.73
C TYR A 139 -9.36 -4.81 4.78
N ASP A 140 -10.64 -4.43 4.72
CA ASP A 140 -11.16 -3.47 3.74
C ASP A 140 -10.42 -2.14 3.78
N GLY A 141 -10.21 -1.60 4.99
CA GLY A 141 -9.46 -0.35 5.16
C GLY A 141 -7.99 -0.45 4.72
N LYS A 142 -7.37 -1.63 4.85
CA LYS A 142 -6.00 -1.88 4.38
C LYS A 142 -5.95 -2.00 2.87
N ILE A 143 -6.92 -2.68 2.27
CA ILE A 143 -7.05 -2.85 0.82
C ILE A 143 -7.21 -1.47 0.19
N ALA A 144 -8.21 -0.69 0.63
CA ALA A 144 -8.46 0.65 0.12
C ALA A 144 -7.24 1.58 0.24
N TYR A 145 -6.50 1.51 1.35
CA TYR A 145 -5.26 2.26 1.51
C TYR A 145 -4.19 1.86 0.47
N TRP A 146 -3.96 0.57 0.27
CA TRP A 146 -2.94 0.11 -0.68
C TRP A 146 -3.35 0.32 -2.14
N GLU A 147 -4.63 0.25 -2.46
CA GLU A 147 -5.17 0.63 -3.77
C GLU A 147 -4.94 2.12 -4.06
N GLN A 148 -5.16 3.00 -3.07
CA GLN A 148 -4.84 4.42 -3.23
C GLN A 148 -3.33 4.65 -3.42
N MET A 149 -2.49 3.88 -2.72
CA MET A 149 -1.03 3.97 -2.89
C MET A 149 -0.57 3.43 -4.25
N ALA A 150 -1.30 2.50 -4.87
CA ALA A 150 -1.01 1.99 -6.21
C ALA A 150 -1.19 3.04 -7.30
N GLY A 151 -2.00 4.07 -7.09
CA GLY A 151 -2.13 5.22 -8.01
C GLY A 151 -1.11 6.33 -7.78
N LYS A 152 -0.29 6.25 -6.73
CA LYS A 152 0.56 7.36 -6.31
C LYS A 152 1.87 7.43 -7.10
N ILE A 153 2.12 8.57 -7.73
CA ILE A 153 3.44 8.90 -8.30
C ILE A 153 4.31 9.52 -7.21
N ASP A 154 5.50 8.96 -6.98
CA ASP A 154 6.47 9.44 -5.99
C ASP A 154 7.86 9.66 -6.60
N LEU A 155 8.77 10.27 -5.84
CA LEU A 155 10.12 10.64 -6.31
C LEU A 155 11.01 9.45 -6.73
N SER A 156 10.62 8.20 -6.43
CA SER A 156 11.36 7.01 -6.85
C SER A 156 11.11 6.61 -8.30
N MET A 157 10.22 7.33 -9.00
CA MET A 157 9.82 7.07 -10.38
C MET A 157 10.35 8.14 -11.34
N PRO A 158 10.80 7.78 -12.56
CA PRO A 158 11.20 8.76 -13.57
C PRO A 158 10.08 9.74 -13.95
N GLU A 159 8.84 9.27 -14.06
CA GLU A 159 7.67 10.08 -14.43
C GLU A 159 7.34 11.15 -13.38
N SER A 160 7.93 11.05 -12.18
CA SER A 160 7.73 12.00 -11.09
C SER A 160 8.17 13.42 -11.44
N LEU A 161 9.14 13.58 -12.34
CA LEU A 161 9.62 14.88 -12.77
C LEU A 161 8.51 15.68 -13.48
N GLU A 162 7.89 15.07 -14.49
CA GLU A 162 6.80 15.70 -15.25
C GLU A 162 5.58 15.91 -14.36
N PHE A 163 5.23 14.92 -13.55
CA PHE A 163 4.11 15.00 -12.61
C PHE A 163 4.27 16.17 -11.63
N PHE A 164 5.44 16.32 -10.99
CA PHE A 164 5.65 17.41 -10.03
C PHE A 164 5.79 18.78 -10.71
N LYS A 165 6.28 18.86 -11.95
CA LYS A 165 6.28 20.12 -12.73
C LYS A 165 4.86 20.60 -13.00
N PHE A 166 3.99 19.70 -13.48
CA PHE A 166 2.58 20.01 -13.73
C PHE A 166 1.82 20.41 -12.46
N GLU A 167 2.01 19.66 -11.36
CA GLU A 167 1.38 19.99 -10.08
C GLU A 167 1.93 21.31 -9.50
N LEU A 168 3.21 21.64 -9.74
CA LEU A 168 3.79 22.92 -9.34
C LEU A 168 3.14 24.10 -10.10
N GLU A 169 2.89 23.96 -11.39
CA GLU A 169 2.21 25.00 -12.19
C GLU A 169 0.80 25.27 -11.65
N LYS A 170 -0.01 24.23 -11.46
CA LYS A 170 -1.33 24.35 -10.81
C LYS A 170 -1.27 25.00 -9.44
N ALA A 171 -0.28 24.63 -8.62
CA ALA A 171 -0.12 25.21 -7.29
C ALA A 171 0.23 26.70 -7.35
N LYS A 172 1.05 27.12 -8.32
CA LYS A 172 1.39 28.53 -8.56
C LYS A 172 0.16 29.33 -9.02
N GLU A 173 -0.61 28.78 -9.96
CA GLU A 173 -1.86 29.38 -10.42
C GLU A 173 -2.85 29.57 -9.26
N LYS A 174 -3.09 28.52 -8.47
CA LYS A 174 -3.96 28.60 -7.29
C LYS A 174 -3.49 29.63 -6.27
N HIS A 175 -2.19 29.69 -6.01
CA HIS A 175 -1.64 30.68 -5.10
C HIS A 175 -1.78 32.11 -5.65
N GLN A 176 -1.63 32.31 -6.96
CA GLN A 176 -1.83 33.59 -7.62
C GLN A 176 -3.30 34.00 -7.62
N GLU A 177 -4.21 33.07 -7.94
CA GLU A 177 -5.65 33.30 -7.87
C GLU A 177 -6.09 33.73 -6.47
N LEU A 178 -5.60 33.07 -5.42
CA LEU A 178 -5.91 33.46 -4.04
C LEU A 178 -5.29 34.80 -3.64
N LYS A 179 -4.22 35.27 -4.31
CA LYS A 179 -3.69 36.62 -4.11
C LYS A 179 -4.58 37.67 -4.76
N ASP A 180 -4.95 37.43 -6.01
CA ASP A 180 -5.71 38.37 -6.84
C ASP A 180 -7.17 38.46 -6.41
N LYS A 181 -7.74 37.35 -5.91
CA LYS A 181 -9.12 37.19 -5.47
C LYS A 181 -9.20 36.74 -4.00
N PRO A 182 -9.06 37.67 -3.03
CA PRO A 182 -9.18 37.35 -1.61
C PRO A 182 -10.52 36.72 -1.22
N GLU A 183 -11.60 36.96 -1.97
CA GLU A 183 -12.95 36.40 -1.77
C GLU A 183 -13.02 34.87 -1.91
N LEU A 184 -12.09 34.27 -2.66
CA LEU A 184 -12.01 32.81 -2.80
C LEU A 184 -11.33 32.13 -1.60
N ARG A 185 -10.77 32.90 -0.67
CA ARG A 185 -10.16 32.36 0.55
C ARG A 185 -11.26 31.92 1.51
N THR A 186 -11.37 30.61 1.72
CA THR A 186 -12.36 30.05 2.66
C THR A 186 -12.02 30.33 4.12
N HIS A 187 -10.75 30.62 4.42
CA HIS A 187 -10.26 30.90 5.77
C HIS A 187 -8.94 31.70 5.74
N ALA A 188 -8.56 32.29 6.86
CA ALA A 188 -7.38 33.18 6.98
C ALA A 188 -6.05 32.53 6.51
N PHE A 189 -5.90 31.22 6.68
CA PHE A 189 -4.70 30.48 6.27
C PHE A 189 -4.70 29.96 4.83
N SER A 190 -5.76 30.20 4.05
CA SER A 190 -5.87 29.70 2.66
C SER A 190 -4.65 30.08 1.81
N LEU A 191 -4.23 31.35 1.90
CA LEU A 191 -3.06 31.85 1.17
C LEU A 191 -1.75 31.21 1.66
N THR A 192 -1.60 31.06 2.98
CA THR A 192 -0.42 30.43 3.60
C THR A 192 -0.29 28.97 3.18
N TYR A 193 -1.39 28.22 3.15
CA TYR A 193 -1.39 26.83 2.68
C TYR A 193 -1.08 26.71 1.21
N ALA A 194 -1.61 27.60 0.37
CA ALA A 194 -1.26 27.64 -1.05
C ALA A 194 0.23 27.95 -1.27
N LYS A 195 0.80 28.92 -0.53
CA LYS A 195 2.23 29.22 -0.61
C LYS A 195 3.09 28.05 -0.11
N LYS A 196 2.66 27.37 0.96
CA LYS A 196 3.33 26.17 1.47
C LYS A 196 3.35 25.05 0.42
N ALA A 197 2.22 24.80 -0.25
CA ALA A 197 2.13 23.81 -1.32
C ALA A 197 3.10 24.09 -2.46
N VAL A 198 3.18 25.34 -2.93
CA VAL A 198 4.18 25.76 -3.94
C VAL A 198 5.59 25.46 -3.46
N ASN A 199 5.97 25.87 -2.25
CA ASN A 199 7.31 25.64 -1.72
C ASN A 199 7.66 24.15 -1.57
N GLU A 200 6.69 23.31 -1.20
CA GLU A 200 6.88 21.86 -1.10
C GLU A 200 7.05 21.21 -2.47
N LEU A 201 6.26 21.62 -3.46
CA LEU A 201 6.38 21.14 -4.83
C LEU A 201 7.67 21.61 -5.49
N GLU A 202 8.12 22.85 -5.25
CA GLU A 202 9.42 23.34 -5.73
C GLU A 202 10.57 22.46 -5.20
N LYS A 203 10.53 22.05 -3.94
CA LYS A 203 11.52 21.12 -3.38
C LYS A 203 11.46 19.75 -4.06
N LYS A 204 10.26 19.23 -4.34
CA LYS A 204 10.09 17.95 -5.04
C LYS A 204 10.58 18.02 -6.48
N VAL A 205 10.28 19.08 -7.22
CA VAL A 205 10.77 19.29 -8.59
C VAL A 205 12.30 19.32 -8.60
N LYS A 206 12.94 20.09 -7.70
CA LYS A 206 14.41 20.11 -7.59
C LYS A 206 15.01 18.74 -7.31
N LEU A 207 14.38 17.96 -6.44
CA LEU A 207 14.81 16.58 -6.16
C LEU A 207 14.58 15.66 -7.36
N ALA A 208 13.45 15.76 -8.04
CA ALA A 208 13.14 14.98 -9.22
C ALA A 208 14.09 15.32 -10.39
N GLU A 209 14.45 16.59 -10.57
CA GLU A 209 15.44 17.03 -11.56
C GLU A 209 16.81 16.41 -11.27
N LEU A 210 17.26 16.46 -10.01
CA LEU A 210 18.52 15.82 -9.60
C LEU A 210 18.51 14.31 -9.88
N LEU A 211 17.36 13.65 -9.68
CA LEU A 211 17.23 12.21 -9.85
C LEU A 211 17.05 11.79 -11.32
N TRP A 212 16.36 12.56 -12.15
CA TRP A 212 15.81 12.03 -13.42
C TRP A 212 16.10 12.87 -14.68
N ALA A 213 16.52 14.14 -14.57
CA ALA A 213 16.84 14.98 -15.74
C ALA A 213 18.19 14.62 -16.36
#